data_AF-A0A7S1MJ94-F1
#
_entry.id   AF-A0A7S1MJ94-F1
#
_cell.length_a   1.000
_cell.length_b   1.000
_cell.length_c   1.000
_cell.angle_alpha   90.00
_cell.angle_beta   90.00
_cell.angle_gamma   90.00
#
_symmetry.space_group_name_H-M   'P 1'
#
loop_
_entity.id
_entity.type
_entity.pdbx_description
1 polymer ?
#
loop_
_entity_poly.entity_id
_entity_poly.type
_entity_poly.pdbx_seq_one_letter_code
_entity_poly.pdbx_strand_id
1 'polypeptide(L)'
;EGVAALEEKLAAGDVYQLEYVKQKLGGRWLVLAALDVQGAGFVCGAGLAEGEEVGKMLAAQQALDRLVVPEDPVAYVKRCADSVRKHEHHAEAREPATQAAEALDGLSGRLRDVRVASFCPCGKAWMAAISARVFHGTLVLASSADWQEETAMALAGEIFISRLRWSLRVPPDEPHAPTEWARTWQQRAAAKDPWGG
;
A
#
# COMPACT_ATOMS: atom_id res chain seq x y z
N GLU A 1 16.58 18.91 0.19
CA GLU A 1 15.16 18.67 -0.17
C GLU A 1 14.63 17.39 0.49
N GLY A 2 15.29 16.24 0.36
CA GLY A 2 14.80 14.97 0.92
C GLY A 2 14.48 14.92 2.44
N VAL A 3 15.22 15.63 3.31
CA VAL A 3 14.90 15.66 4.76
C VAL A 3 13.57 16.35 5.02
N ALA A 4 13.35 17.53 4.43
CA ALA A 4 12.11 18.29 4.60
C ALA A 4 10.90 17.51 4.07
N ALA A 5 11.03 16.84 2.92
CA ALA A 5 9.96 16.01 2.35
C ALA A 5 9.58 14.81 3.25
N LEU A 6 10.56 14.17 3.91
CA LEU A 6 10.26 13.11 4.89
C LEU A 6 9.58 13.65 6.15
N GLU A 7 10.00 14.83 6.62
CA GLU A 7 9.37 15.50 7.77
C GLU A 7 7.92 15.92 7.45
N GLU A 8 7.65 16.36 6.22
CA GLU A 8 6.28 16.61 5.73
C GLU A 8 5.45 15.32 5.71
N LYS A 9 6.01 14.20 5.24
CA LYS A 9 5.34 12.89 5.26
C LYS A 9 5.07 12.38 6.69
N LEU A 10 5.97 12.66 7.62
CA LEU A 10 5.78 12.37 9.05
C LEU A 10 4.65 13.23 9.63
N ALA A 11 4.64 14.53 9.33
CA ALA A 11 3.61 15.45 9.80
C ALA A 11 2.21 15.12 9.24
N ALA A 12 2.15 14.64 7.99
CA ALA A 12 0.92 14.16 7.35
C ALA A 12 0.43 12.81 7.93
N GLY A 13 1.28 12.09 8.67
CA GLY A 13 0.97 10.76 9.18
C GLY A 13 1.12 9.63 8.14
N ASP A 14 1.72 9.92 6.98
CA ASP A 14 2.09 8.90 5.99
C ASP A 14 3.27 8.06 6.47
N VAL A 15 4.18 8.70 7.21
CA VAL A 15 5.26 8.05 7.95
C VAL A 15 4.91 8.14 9.43
N TYR A 16 4.96 7.03 10.15
CA TYR A 16 4.64 6.98 11.58
C TYR A 16 5.86 7.25 12.46
N GLN A 17 7.04 6.81 12.00
CA GLN A 17 8.28 6.96 12.72
C GLN A 17 9.40 7.18 11.71
N LEU A 18 10.32 8.08 12.04
CA LEU A 18 11.52 8.37 11.26
C LEU A 18 12.70 8.43 12.22
N GLU A 19 13.67 7.56 12.01
CA GLU A 19 14.90 7.51 12.80
C GLU A 19 16.13 7.67 11.90
N TYR A 20 17.12 8.39 12.43
CA TYR A 20 18.42 8.53 11.79
C TYR A 20 19.50 7.92 12.68
N VAL A 21 20.13 6.86 12.21
CA VAL A 21 21.32 6.27 12.84
C VAL A 21 22.55 6.85 12.14
N LYS A 22 23.48 7.41 12.91
CA LYS A 22 24.64 8.14 12.39
C LYS A 22 25.92 7.53 12.93
N GLN A 23 26.89 7.28 12.05
CA GLN A 23 28.18 6.72 12.41
C GLN A 23 29.30 7.39 11.61
N LYS A 24 30.35 7.84 12.29
CA LYS A 24 31.56 8.35 11.63
C LYS A 24 32.46 7.18 11.22
N LEU A 25 32.83 7.10 9.95
CA LEU A 25 33.66 6.07 9.33
C LEU A 25 34.78 6.72 8.51
N GLY A 26 36.03 6.65 8.99
CA GLY A 26 37.21 7.02 8.18
C GLY A 26 37.16 8.42 7.56
N GLY A 27 36.70 9.43 8.31
CA GLY A 27 36.57 10.80 7.83
C GLY A 27 35.24 11.12 7.12
N ARG A 28 34.36 10.13 6.93
CA ARG A 28 33.01 10.29 6.40
C ARG A 28 31.96 9.98 7.46
N TRP A 29 30.73 10.43 7.22
CA TRP A 29 29.54 10.10 7.98
C TRP A 29 28.68 9.13 7.17
N LEU A 30 28.42 7.97 7.74
CA LEU A 30 27.36 7.07 7.33
C LEU A 30 26.10 7.44 8.11
N VAL A 31 25.02 7.73 7.41
CA VAL A 31 23.70 7.97 7.99
C VAL A 31 22.72 6.97 7.40
N LEU A 32 21.93 6.33 8.26
CA LEU A 32 20.85 5.44 7.89
C LEU A 32 19.53 6.10 8.31
N ALA A 33 18.61 6.26 7.36
CA ALA A 33 17.24 6.65 7.63
C ALA A 33 16.38 5.38 7.69
N ALA A 34 15.63 5.19 8.77
CA ALA A 34 14.66 4.11 8.91
C ALA A 34 13.28 4.73 9.13
N LEU A 35 12.29 4.29 8.36
CA LEU A 35 10.94 4.84 8.43
C LEU A 35 9.85 3.78 8.41
N ASP A 36 8.85 3.92 9.28
CA ASP A 36 7.62 3.12 9.29
C ASP A 36 6.57 3.81 8.43
N VAL A 37 6.08 3.10 7.41
CA VAL A 37 5.11 3.60 6.45
C VAL A 37 3.72 3.15 6.86
N GLN A 38 2.93 4.05 7.44
CA GLN A 38 1.53 3.81 7.84
C GLN A 38 1.29 2.55 8.71
N GLY A 39 2.31 2.00 9.39
CA GLY A 39 2.23 0.72 10.13
C GLY A 39 2.21 -0.52 9.24
N ALA A 40 2.44 -0.36 7.93
CA ALA A 40 2.44 -1.42 6.94
C ALA A 40 3.82 -2.07 6.75
N GLY A 41 4.89 -1.37 7.10
CA GLY A 41 6.26 -1.88 7.00
C GLY A 41 7.30 -0.78 7.01
N PHE A 42 8.57 -1.18 6.85
CA PHE A 42 9.71 -0.29 7.01
C PHE A 42 10.46 -0.06 5.71
N VAL A 43 10.97 1.16 5.53
CA VAL A 43 11.91 1.54 4.48
C VAL A 43 13.21 2.01 5.08
N CYS A 44 14.31 1.62 4.45
CA CYS A 44 15.64 2.07 4.81
C CYS A 44 16.28 2.86 3.66
N GLY A 45 16.92 3.98 4.01
CA GLY A 45 17.82 4.73 3.14
C GLY A 45 19.19 4.87 3.77
N ALA A 46 20.23 4.97 2.95
CA ALA A 46 21.61 5.11 3.38
C ALA A 46 22.31 6.25 2.63
N GLY A 47 23.04 7.06 3.37
CA GLY A 47 23.84 8.17 2.84
C GLY A 47 25.24 8.13 3.42
N LEU A 48 26.25 8.19 2.55
CA LEU A 48 27.66 8.26 2.93
C LEU A 48 28.26 9.56 2.35
N ALA A 49 28.69 10.46 3.22
CA ALA A 49 29.24 11.76 2.80
C ALA A 49 30.31 12.27 3.78
N GLU A 50 31.07 13.29 3.39
CA GLU A 50 32.07 13.91 4.28
C GLU A 50 31.42 14.72 5.41
N GLY A 51 30.26 15.32 5.16
CA GLY A 51 29.44 16.02 6.16
C GLY A 51 28.24 15.20 6.62
N GLU A 52 27.93 15.27 7.93
CA GLU A 52 26.78 14.59 8.54
C GLU A 52 25.46 14.97 7.87
N GLU A 53 25.22 16.28 7.68
CA GLU A 53 23.99 16.79 7.05
C GLU A 53 23.81 16.33 5.61
N VAL A 54 24.92 16.25 4.85
CA VAL A 54 24.89 15.72 3.49
C VAL A 54 24.56 14.22 3.51
N GLY A 55 25.15 13.46 4.44
CA GLY A 55 24.83 12.05 4.64
C GLY A 55 23.35 11.85 4.99
N LYS A 56 22.81 12.69 5.90
CA LYS A 56 21.39 12.67 6.28
C LYS A 56 20.48 12.97 5.09
N MET A 57 20.83 13.96 4.26
CA MET A 57 20.09 14.30 3.05
C MET A 57 20.06 13.15 2.04
N LEU A 58 21.20 12.49 1.80
CA LEU A 58 21.30 11.35 0.89
C LEU A 58 20.49 10.14 1.41
N ALA A 59 20.57 9.85 2.71
CA ALA A 59 19.78 8.79 3.33
C ALA A 59 18.28 9.07 3.20
N ALA A 60 17.86 10.31 3.44
CA ALA A 60 16.47 10.73 3.31
C ALA A 60 15.96 10.60 1.86
N GLN A 61 16.73 11.07 0.88
CA GLN A 61 16.35 10.96 -0.53
C GLN A 61 16.22 9.50 -0.96
N GLN A 62 17.20 8.65 -0.62
CA GLN A 62 17.13 7.23 -0.99
C GLN A 62 15.92 6.53 -0.35
N ALA A 63 15.53 6.93 0.87
CA ALA A 63 14.35 6.37 1.52
C ALA A 63 13.05 6.83 0.86
N LEU A 64 12.97 8.11 0.42
CA LEU A 64 11.85 8.63 -0.37
C LEU A 64 11.71 7.93 -1.72
N ASP A 65 12.82 7.69 -2.42
CA ASP A 65 12.82 7.01 -3.72
C ASP A 65 12.30 5.56 -3.63
N ARG A 66 12.22 5.01 -2.40
CA ARG A 66 11.75 3.66 -2.09
C ARG A 66 10.36 3.63 -1.46
N LEU A 67 9.66 4.77 -1.46
CA LEU A 67 8.38 4.94 -0.81
C LEU A 67 7.39 5.60 -1.76
N VAL A 68 6.24 4.95 -1.93
CA VAL A 68 5.09 5.52 -2.63
C VAL A 68 3.88 5.45 -1.72
N VAL A 69 3.36 6.63 -1.37
CA VAL A 69 2.09 6.79 -0.65
C VAL A 69 1.17 7.64 -1.53
N PRO A 70 0.23 7.02 -2.25
CA PRO A 70 -0.63 7.72 -3.19
C PRO A 70 -1.68 8.60 -2.48
N GLU A 71 -1.93 9.79 -3.02
CA GLU A 71 -2.99 10.69 -2.55
C GLU A 71 -4.40 10.12 -2.78
N ASP A 72 -4.58 9.39 -3.90
CA ASP A 72 -5.79 8.62 -4.19
C ASP A 72 -5.46 7.12 -4.21
N PRO A 73 -5.61 6.43 -3.06
CA PRO A 73 -5.30 5.01 -2.92
C PRO A 73 -6.04 4.12 -3.92
N VAL A 74 -7.32 4.37 -4.16
CA VAL A 74 -8.16 3.52 -5.01
C VAL A 74 -7.77 3.69 -6.48
N ALA A 75 -7.59 4.93 -6.93
CA ALA A 75 -7.12 5.19 -8.28
C ALA A 75 -5.70 4.64 -8.50
N TYR A 76 -4.84 4.67 -7.47
CA TYR A 76 -3.49 4.11 -7.56
C TYR A 76 -3.50 2.61 -7.82
N VAL A 77 -4.19 1.84 -6.98
CA VAL A 77 -4.28 0.38 -7.11
C VAL A 77 -4.86 0.01 -8.47
N LYS A 78 -5.88 0.74 -8.94
CA LYS A 78 -6.45 0.54 -10.28
C LYS A 78 -5.43 0.74 -11.39
N ARG A 79 -4.67 1.85 -11.37
CA ARG A 79 -3.63 2.11 -12.38
C ARG A 79 -2.58 1.00 -12.40
N CYS A 80 -2.15 0.52 -11.24
CA CYS A 80 -1.21 -0.61 -11.14
C CYS A 80 -1.80 -1.89 -11.75
N ALA A 81 -3.04 -2.22 -11.41
CA ALA A 81 -3.74 -3.37 -11.97
C ALA A 81 -3.92 -3.28 -13.50
N ASP A 82 -4.29 -2.12 -14.02
CA ASP A 82 -4.40 -1.86 -15.46
C ASP A 82 -3.04 -1.97 -16.18
N SER A 83 -1.95 -1.59 -15.51
CA SER A 83 -0.58 -1.73 -16.02
C SER A 83 -0.17 -3.21 -16.10
N VAL A 84 -0.39 -3.97 -15.03
CA VAL A 84 -0.08 -5.41 -14.95
C VAL A 84 -0.85 -6.21 -16.00
N ARG A 85 -2.12 -5.85 -16.27
CA ARG A 85 -2.93 -6.47 -17.33
C ARG A 85 -2.28 -6.35 -18.72
N LYS A 86 -1.54 -5.27 -18.96
CA LYS A 86 -0.86 -4.99 -20.25
C LYS A 86 0.58 -5.53 -20.29
N HIS A 87 1.14 -5.96 -19.16
CA HIS A 87 2.52 -6.44 -19.08
C HIS A 87 2.66 -7.87 -19.62
N GLU A 88 3.64 -8.13 -20.49
CA GLU A 88 3.86 -9.45 -21.13
C GLU A 88 4.44 -10.51 -20.20
N HIS A 89 5.17 -10.11 -19.15
CA HIS A 89 5.98 -11.02 -18.35
C HIS A 89 5.32 -11.61 -17.08
N HIS A 90 4.14 -11.14 -16.68
CA HIS A 90 3.45 -11.60 -15.46
C HIS A 90 2.07 -12.19 -15.77
N ALA A 91 2.03 -13.20 -16.66
CA ALA A 91 0.78 -13.82 -17.11
C ALA A 91 -0.11 -14.31 -15.94
N GLU A 92 0.50 -14.84 -14.87
CA GLU A 92 -0.20 -15.35 -13.68
C GLU A 92 -0.82 -14.22 -12.82
N ALA A 93 -0.31 -12.99 -12.92
CA ALA A 93 -0.84 -11.85 -12.16
C ALA A 93 -1.96 -11.09 -12.90
N ARG A 94 -2.19 -11.37 -14.20
CA ARG A 94 -3.16 -10.64 -15.03
C ARG A 94 -4.60 -10.83 -14.62
N GLU A 95 -5.00 -12.08 -14.34
CA GLU A 95 -6.36 -12.41 -13.92
C GLU A 95 -6.66 -11.85 -12.52
N PRO A 96 -5.79 -12.05 -11.49
CA PRO A 96 -5.89 -11.35 -10.20
C PRO A 96 -6.00 -9.83 -10.33
N ALA A 97 -5.14 -9.22 -11.16
CA ALA A 97 -5.15 -7.77 -11.37
C ALA A 97 -6.47 -7.28 -11.99
N THR A 98 -6.99 -7.99 -12.99
CA THR A 98 -8.25 -7.63 -13.65
C THR A 98 -9.42 -7.68 -12.66
N GLN A 99 -9.50 -8.75 -11.86
CA GLN A 99 -10.54 -8.90 -10.85
C GLN A 99 -10.44 -7.80 -9.78
N ALA A 100 -9.23 -7.44 -9.34
CA ALA A 100 -9.02 -6.36 -8.37
C ALA A 100 -9.45 -4.98 -8.92
N ALA A 101 -9.10 -4.66 -10.17
CA ALA A 101 -9.46 -3.40 -10.81
C ALA A 101 -10.97 -3.22 -10.94
N GLU A 102 -11.66 -4.24 -11.46
CA GLU A 102 -13.13 -4.22 -11.61
C GLU A 102 -13.82 -4.12 -10.25
N ALA A 103 -13.28 -4.82 -9.25
CA ALA A 103 -13.76 -4.78 -7.88
C ALA A 103 -13.67 -3.40 -7.22
N LEU A 104 -12.53 -2.74 -7.37
CA LEU A 104 -12.31 -1.42 -6.82
C LEU A 104 -13.16 -0.35 -7.50
N ASP A 105 -13.45 -0.49 -8.80
CA ASP A 105 -14.35 0.42 -9.53
C ASP A 105 -15.77 0.41 -8.96
N GLY A 106 -16.36 -0.77 -8.72
CA GLY A 106 -17.72 -0.84 -8.16
C GLY A 106 -17.81 -0.48 -6.67
N LEU A 107 -16.67 -0.50 -5.96
CA LEU A 107 -16.55 -0.13 -4.55
C LEU A 107 -16.14 1.32 -4.31
N SER A 108 -15.82 2.07 -5.38
CA SER A 108 -15.45 3.47 -5.29
C SER A 108 -16.51 4.28 -4.54
N GLY A 109 -16.07 5.14 -3.61
CA GLY A 109 -16.95 5.92 -2.72
C GLY A 109 -17.53 5.17 -1.51
N ARG A 110 -17.38 3.84 -1.43
CA ARG A 110 -17.73 3.02 -0.24
C ARG A 110 -16.54 2.73 0.66
N LEU A 111 -15.34 2.88 0.11
CA LEU A 111 -14.05 2.59 0.75
C LEU A 111 -13.41 3.88 1.30
N ARG A 112 -14.07 4.55 2.25
CA ARG A 112 -13.68 5.90 2.72
C ARG A 112 -12.37 5.96 3.52
N ASP A 113 -12.03 4.86 4.19
CA ASP A 113 -10.83 4.77 5.05
C ASP A 113 -9.81 3.77 4.50
N VAL A 114 -9.60 3.76 3.17
CA VAL A 114 -8.53 2.95 2.57
C VAL A 114 -7.20 3.70 2.68
N ARG A 115 -6.18 2.99 3.13
CA ARG A 115 -4.79 3.42 3.09
C ARG A 115 -3.98 2.43 2.28
N VAL A 116 -3.11 2.95 1.44
CA VAL A 116 -2.26 2.18 0.54
C VAL A 116 -0.85 2.71 0.67
N ALA A 117 0.11 1.80 0.70
CA ALA A 117 1.51 2.12 0.55
C ALA A 117 2.21 1.04 -0.27
N SER A 118 3.11 1.45 -1.16
CA SER A 118 4.12 0.60 -1.77
C SER A 118 5.50 1.07 -1.36
N PHE A 119 6.37 0.12 -1.07
CA PHE A 119 7.69 0.43 -0.58
C PHE A 119 8.71 -0.67 -0.89
N CYS A 120 9.97 -0.28 -1.02
CA CYS A 120 11.07 -1.20 -1.34
C CYS A 120 12.10 -1.19 -0.20
N PRO A 121 11.95 -2.05 0.83
CA PRO A 121 12.72 -1.94 2.08
C PRO A 121 14.25 -1.89 1.89
N CYS A 122 14.76 -2.66 0.92
CA CYS A 122 16.18 -2.83 0.67
C CYS A 122 16.59 -2.71 -0.81
N GLY A 123 15.71 -2.22 -1.69
CA GLY A 123 16.01 -2.08 -3.12
C GLY A 123 15.97 -3.37 -3.93
N LYS A 124 15.37 -4.45 -3.42
CA LYS A 124 15.28 -5.75 -4.11
C LYS A 124 13.87 -6.04 -4.62
N ALA A 125 12.91 -6.13 -3.71
CA ALA A 125 11.51 -6.37 -4.02
C ALA A 125 10.67 -5.23 -3.45
N TRP A 126 9.65 -4.84 -4.20
CA TRP A 126 8.59 -3.98 -3.76
C TRP A 126 7.59 -4.76 -2.94
N MET A 127 7.18 -4.18 -1.83
CA MET A 127 6.05 -4.62 -1.03
C MET A 127 4.93 -3.62 -1.24
N ALA A 128 3.70 -4.10 -1.28
CA ALA A 128 2.53 -3.26 -1.22
C ALA A 128 1.63 -3.72 -0.07
N ALA A 129 1.00 -2.76 0.58
CA ALA A 129 0.06 -3.01 1.66
C ALA A 129 -1.18 -2.14 1.48
N ILE A 130 -2.34 -2.76 1.69
CA ILE A 130 -3.65 -2.12 1.61
C ILE A 130 -4.37 -2.39 2.93
N SER A 131 -4.87 -1.33 3.55
CA SER A 131 -5.67 -1.42 4.75
C SER A 131 -6.97 -0.63 4.60
N ALA A 132 -8.07 -1.13 5.16
CA ALA A 132 -9.32 -0.38 5.16
C ALA A 132 -10.17 -0.67 6.40
N ARG A 133 -10.84 0.37 6.92
CA ARG A 133 -11.91 0.22 7.92
C ARG A 133 -13.26 0.32 7.24
N VAL A 134 -13.86 -0.83 6.95
CA VAL A 134 -15.03 -0.90 6.06
C VAL A 134 -16.26 -1.50 6.72
N PHE A 135 -16.10 -2.28 7.80
CA PHE A 135 -17.21 -3.01 8.43
C PHE A 135 -17.24 -2.86 9.95
N HIS A 136 -18.09 -1.97 10.47
CA HIS A 136 -18.22 -1.72 11.92
C HIS A 136 -16.87 -1.43 12.62
N GLY A 137 -15.91 -0.85 11.90
CA GLY A 137 -14.55 -0.61 12.40
C GLY A 137 -13.58 -1.78 12.25
N THR A 138 -14.00 -2.92 11.67
CA THR A 138 -13.12 -4.04 11.32
C THR A 138 -12.08 -3.61 10.29
N LEU A 139 -10.81 -3.83 10.64
CA LEU A 139 -9.67 -3.58 9.77
C LEU A 139 -9.43 -4.76 8.84
N VAL A 140 -9.48 -4.52 7.54
CA VAL A 140 -9.06 -5.49 6.51
C VAL A 140 -7.64 -5.12 6.08
N LEU A 141 -6.70 -6.06 6.18
CA LEU A 141 -5.30 -5.88 5.79
C LEU A 141 -4.94 -6.85 4.69
N ALA A 142 -4.18 -6.40 3.70
CA ALA A 142 -3.59 -7.24 2.66
C ALA A 142 -2.20 -6.72 2.32
N SER A 143 -1.28 -7.64 1.99
CA SER A 143 0.06 -7.28 1.53
C SER A 143 0.58 -8.32 0.55
N SER A 144 1.36 -7.86 -0.43
CA SER A 144 2.08 -8.72 -1.37
C SER A 144 3.48 -8.17 -1.63
N ALA A 145 4.38 -9.01 -2.12
CA ALA A 145 5.73 -8.63 -2.53
C ALA A 145 6.02 -9.13 -3.94
N ASP A 146 6.64 -8.29 -4.76
CA ASP A 146 7.07 -8.61 -6.12
C ASP A 146 8.32 -7.78 -6.50
N TRP A 147 9.00 -8.13 -7.59
CA TRP A 147 10.13 -7.36 -8.10
C TRP A 147 9.70 -6.02 -8.70
N GLN A 148 8.46 -5.93 -9.18
CA GLN A 148 7.87 -4.71 -9.72
C GLN A 148 6.82 -4.13 -8.76
N GLU A 149 6.81 -2.81 -8.61
CA GLU A 149 5.87 -2.12 -7.72
C GLU A 149 4.42 -2.37 -8.13
N GLU A 150 4.13 -2.21 -9.42
CA GLU A 150 2.78 -2.33 -9.95
C GLU A 150 2.22 -3.73 -9.76
N THR A 151 3.06 -4.75 -9.91
CA THR A 151 2.71 -6.15 -9.66
C THR A 151 2.45 -6.39 -8.19
N ALA A 152 3.32 -5.92 -7.28
CA ALA A 152 3.11 -6.03 -5.85
C ALA A 152 1.78 -5.37 -5.44
N MET A 153 1.49 -4.19 -5.97
CA MET A 153 0.26 -3.45 -5.70
C MET A 153 -0.99 -4.15 -6.23
N ALA A 154 -0.95 -4.67 -7.46
CA ALA A 154 -2.08 -5.39 -8.05
C ALA A 154 -2.41 -6.66 -7.29
N LEU A 155 -1.39 -7.44 -6.88
CA LEU A 155 -1.57 -8.64 -6.07
C LEU A 155 -2.10 -8.29 -4.67
N ALA A 156 -1.59 -7.25 -4.02
CA ALA A 156 -2.15 -6.77 -2.75
C ALA A 156 -3.62 -6.33 -2.91
N GLY A 157 -3.98 -5.75 -4.05
CA GLY A 157 -5.34 -5.42 -4.46
C GLY A 157 -6.26 -6.62 -4.50
N GLU A 158 -5.86 -7.71 -5.16
CA GLU A 158 -6.65 -8.95 -5.20
C GLU A 158 -6.84 -9.54 -3.80
N ILE A 159 -5.76 -9.66 -3.02
CA ILE A 159 -5.83 -10.21 -1.66
C ILE A 159 -6.77 -9.36 -0.79
N PHE A 160 -6.71 -8.03 -0.93
CA PHE A 160 -7.59 -7.10 -0.25
C PHE A 160 -9.05 -7.36 -0.60
N ILE A 161 -9.37 -7.45 -1.89
CA ILE A 161 -10.71 -7.73 -2.38
C ILE A 161 -11.21 -9.10 -1.92
N SER A 162 -10.38 -10.13 -1.99
CA SER A 162 -10.72 -11.48 -1.54
C SER A 162 -11.02 -11.52 -0.03
N ARG A 163 -10.23 -10.81 0.79
CA ARG A 163 -10.52 -10.64 2.23
C ARG A 163 -11.78 -9.82 2.51
N LEU A 164 -12.03 -8.80 1.68
CA LEU A 164 -13.25 -8.01 1.74
C LEU A 164 -14.48 -8.88 1.46
N ARG A 165 -14.47 -9.67 0.39
CA ARG A 165 -15.52 -10.64 0.04
C ARG A 165 -15.82 -11.60 1.18
N TRP A 166 -14.76 -12.18 1.75
CA TRP A 166 -14.89 -13.09 2.88
C TRP A 166 -15.56 -12.41 4.08
N SER A 167 -15.13 -11.19 4.40
CA SER A 167 -15.71 -10.40 5.49
C SER A 167 -17.18 -10.06 5.23
N LEU A 168 -17.57 -9.94 3.96
CA LEU A 168 -18.94 -9.74 3.51
C LEU A 168 -19.77 -11.02 3.40
N ARG A 169 -19.15 -12.21 3.57
CA ARG A 169 -19.75 -13.52 3.31
C ARG A 169 -20.39 -13.62 1.92
N VAL A 170 -19.75 -13.02 0.92
CA VAL A 170 -20.13 -13.20 -0.49
C VAL A 170 -19.60 -14.56 -0.94
N PRO A 171 -20.45 -15.48 -1.41
CA PRO A 171 -20.02 -16.75 -1.98
C PRO A 171 -18.94 -16.56 -3.06
N PRO A 172 -17.95 -17.46 -3.14
CA PRO A 172 -16.88 -17.37 -4.13
C PRO A 172 -17.40 -17.44 -5.58
N ASP A 173 -18.55 -18.08 -5.78
CA ASP A 173 -19.27 -18.37 -7.02
C ASP A 173 -20.34 -17.34 -7.42
N GLU A 174 -20.64 -16.35 -6.57
CA GLU A 174 -21.51 -15.23 -6.97
C GLU A 174 -20.79 -14.34 -8.01
N PRO A 175 -21.45 -13.99 -9.14
CA PRO A 175 -20.81 -13.28 -10.23
C PRO A 175 -20.20 -11.95 -9.79
N HIS A 176 -19.11 -11.59 -10.46
CA HIS A 176 -18.31 -10.37 -10.26
C HIS A 176 -19.15 -9.09 -10.44
N ALA A 177 -20.00 -8.76 -9.47
CA ALA A 177 -20.78 -7.53 -9.42
C ALA A 177 -20.38 -6.68 -8.20
N PRO A 178 -19.24 -5.98 -8.27
CA PRO A 178 -18.67 -5.21 -7.18
C PRO A 178 -19.49 -4.02 -6.67
N THR A 179 -20.61 -3.74 -7.30
CA THR A 179 -21.55 -2.73 -6.81
C THR A 179 -22.70 -3.38 -6.05
N GLU A 180 -23.07 -4.60 -6.45
CA GLU A 180 -24.20 -5.35 -5.93
C GLU A 180 -23.87 -5.96 -4.57
N TRP A 181 -22.74 -6.67 -4.45
CA TRP A 181 -22.27 -7.24 -3.17
C TRP A 181 -22.20 -6.20 -2.02
N ALA A 182 -21.70 -5.00 -2.29
CA ALA A 182 -21.55 -3.92 -1.34
C ALA A 182 -22.90 -3.27 -1.04
N ARG A 183 -23.86 -3.28 -1.99
CA ARG A 183 -25.22 -2.77 -1.78
C ARG A 183 -25.98 -3.75 -0.89
N THR A 184 -25.90 -5.04 -1.19
CA THR A 184 -26.41 -6.13 -0.36
C THR A 184 -25.85 -6.03 1.06
N TRP A 185 -24.54 -5.77 1.21
CA TRP A 185 -23.95 -5.54 2.52
C TRP A 185 -24.52 -4.30 3.22
N GLN A 186 -24.57 -3.13 2.56
CA GLN A 186 -25.10 -1.91 3.17
C GLN A 186 -26.54 -2.11 3.66
N GLN A 187 -27.35 -2.84 2.89
CA GLN A 187 -28.71 -3.21 3.27
C GLN A 187 -28.73 -4.15 4.50
N ARG A 188 -27.90 -5.19 4.52
CA ARG A 188 -27.78 -6.13 5.67
C ARG A 188 -27.26 -5.45 6.94
N ALA A 189 -26.23 -4.61 6.81
CA ALA A 189 -25.69 -3.82 7.92
C ALA A 189 -26.72 -2.82 8.47
N ALA A 190 -27.46 -2.13 7.61
CA ALA A 190 -28.54 -1.23 8.02
C ALA A 190 -29.69 -1.96 8.71
N ALA A 191 -29.96 -3.21 8.35
CA ALA A 191 -30.97 -4.06 8.98
C ALA A 191 -30.57 -4.54 10.40
N LYS A 192 -29.36 -4.21 10.89
CA LYS A 192 -28.74 -4.81 12.09
C LYS A 192 -28.71 -6.34 12.07
N ASP A 193 -28.83 -6.92 10.88
CA ASP A 193 -28.68 -8.34 10.63
C ASP A 193 -27.55 -8.53 9.60
N PRO A 194 -26.29 -8.35 10.02
CA PRO A 194 -25.16 -8.52 9.12
C PRO A 194 -24.95 -9.99 8.71
N TRP A 195 -25.71 -10.93 9.30
CA TRP A 195 -25.44 -12.36 9.18
C TRP A 195 -26.56 -13.17 8.53
N GLY A 196 -27.79 -12.64 8.43
CA GLY A 196 -28.91 -13.30 7.77
C GLY A 196 -29.25 -14.62 8.44
N GLY A 197 -30.11 -14.58 9.46
CA GLY A 197 -30.73 -15.80 10.01
C GLY A 197 -31.65 -16.47 9.00
#